data_AF-A0A9X0A1K1-F1
#
_entry.id   AF-A0A9X0A1K1-F1
#
_cell.length_a   1.000
_cell.length_b   1.000
_cell.length_c   1.000
_cell.angle_alpha   90.00
_cell.angle_beta   90.00
_cell.angle_gamma   90.00
#
_symmetry.space_group_name_H-M   'P 1'
#
loop_
_entity.id
_entity.type
_entity.pdbx_description
1 polymer ?
#
loop_
_entity_poly.entity_id
_entity_poly.type
_entity_poly.pdbx_seq_one_letter_code
_entity_poly.pdbx_strand_id
1 'polypeptide(L)'
;MNCNKENDLSPETTTETNKQAQRDCQPLSTSSPARKTRQPDSPYAYLVCCCGVVCNLIVFGCSYSYGLLFPLLLDEFKQGKAKTAWVGSLAYGSTGIFGPVVGVLCDRFNPRIIAITGGFISTIALIVTSQAPNLTLMYFSYGILYGFGSSCVFFVVLIILQRYFIKNRSMVTGLAVTGPGGGLLMMSPVIQALLNNTSWRMTFLSMAGIVFLTCILSCSFDPNVATDDPEPTDNQDTQATRTRRLNICASLDFSYLRNKEYLVYLLASSVVFSGIAVLIVHLASSESFLFSKPQAYIIK
;
A
#
# COMPACT_ATOMS: atom_id res chain seq x y z
N MET A 1 92.95 18.78 12.16
CA MET A 1 92.63 20.01 12.91
C MET A 1 91.20 20.39 12.54
N ASN A 2 90.34 20.53 13.55
CA ASN A 2 88.91 20.85 13.46
C ASN A 2 88.56 22.02 12.53
N CYS A 3 87.37 21.99 11.91
CA CYS A 3 86.25 22.84 12.35
C CYS A 3 84.96 22.59 11.55
N ASN A 4 83.88 22.31 12.29
CA ASN A 4 82.49 22.52 11.88
C ASN A 4 82.19 24.03 11.74
N LYS A 5 81.32 24.42 10.80
CA LYS A 5 80.14 25.27 11.10
C LYS A 5 79.16 25.38 9.93
N GLU A 6 77.90 25.55 10.34
CA GLU A 6 76.60 25.46 9.69
C GLU A 6 76.23 26.54 8.64
N ASN A 7 75.09 26.25 7.97
CA ASN A 7 74.13 27.13 7.27
C ASN A 7 74.52 27.56 5.84
N ASP A 8 73.66 27.56 4.82
CA ASP A 8 72.21 27.50 4.76
C ASP A 8 71.73 27.10 3.34
N LEU A 9 70.54 26.51 3.29
CA LEU A 9 69.52 26.51 2.22
C LEU A 9 69.66 25.71 0.89
N SER A 10 68.61 24.91 0.71
CA SER A 10 68.29 23.84 -0.23
C SER A 10 67.72 24.31 -1.60
N PRO A 11 67.58 23.39 -2.58
CA PRO A 11 67.38 23.70 -4.01
C PRO A 11 65.89 23.75 -4.41
N GLU A 12 65.43 24.92 -4.87
CA GLU A 12 64.11 25.12 -5.50
C GLU A 12 64.21 25.05 -7.02
N THR A 13 64.18 23.87 -7.67
CA THR A 13 63.99 23.84 -9.15
C THR A 13 63.44 22.57 -9.81
N THR A 14 62.83 21.60 -9.10
CA THR A 14 62.42 20.35 -9.80
C THR A 14 61.05 19.77 -9.45
N THR A 15 60.19 20.49 -8.73
CA THR A 15 58.91 19.91 -8.23
C THR A 15 57.66 20.42 -8.98
N GLU A 16 57.76 21.46 -9.81
CA GLU A 16 56.56 22.10 -10.38
C GLU A 16 56.10 21.53 -11.73
N THR A 17 56.97 20.94 -12.53
CA THR A 17 56.59 20.46 -13.88
C THR A 17 55.79 19.16 -13.86
N ASN A 18 55.80 18.39 -12.76
CA ASN A 18 55.07 17.13 -12.65
C ASN A 18 53.62 17.28 -12.15
N LYS A 19 53.19 18.49 -11.74
CA LYS A 19 51.81 18.74 -11.28
C LYS A 19 50.82 19.07 -12.40
N GLN A 20 51.29 19.28 -13.63
CA GLN A 20 50.44 19.75 -14.72
C GLN A 20 50.00 18.63 -15.69
N ALA A 21 50.76 17.54 -15.81
CA ALA A 21 50.44 16.43 -16.72
C ALA A 21 49.37 15.44 -16.17
N GLN A 22 48.96 15.59 -14.91
CA GLN A 22 47.94 14.75 -14.28
C GLN A 22 46.51 15.33 -14.38
N ARG A 23 46.32 16.48 -15.06
CA ARG A 23 45.01 17.11 -15.18
C ARG A 23 44.13 16.61 -16.35
N ASP A 24 44.68 15.83 -17.28
CA ASP A 24 43.98 15.52 -18.55
C ASP A 24 43.45 14.09 -18.71
N CYS A 25 43.34 13.30 -17.64
CA CYS A 25 42.71 11.97 -17.70
C CYS A 25 41.80 11.70 -16.49
N GLN A 26 40.75 12.50 -16.34
CA GLN A 26 39.56 12.03 -15.63
C GLN A 26 38.76 11.11 -16.57
N PRO A 27 38.46 9.86 -16.19
CA PRO A 27 37.42 9.12 -16.90
C PRO A 27 36.13 9.93 -16.73
N LEU A 28 35.50 10.26 -17.86
CA LEU A 28 34.20 10.92 -17.91
C LEU A 28 33.16 9.97 -17.30
N SER A 29 33.07 9.95 -15.97
CA SER A 29 31.94 9.35 -15.27
C SER A 29 30.75 10.18 -15.68
N THR A 30 29.95 9.66 -16.62
CA THR A 30 28.60 10.14 -16.88
C THR A 30 27.83 9.96 -15.58
N SER A 31 27.92 10.96 -14.70
CA SER A 31 27.08 11.08 -13.53
C SER A 31 25.67 11.30 -14.08
N SER A 32 24.94 10.20 -14.22
CA SER A 32 23.48 10.23 -14.35
C SER A 32 22.98 11.22 -13.29
N PRO A 33 22.15 12.22 -13.65
CA PRO A 33 21.79 13.28 -12.72
C PRO A 33 21.21 12.64 -11.45
N ALA A 34 21.95 12.75 -10.34
CA ALA A 34 21.54 12.20 -9.06
C ALA A 34 20.19 12.83 -8.72
N ARG A 35 19.13 12.02 -8.81
CA ARG A 35 17.75 12.45 -8.58
C ARG A 35 17.68 12.94 -7.13
N LYS A 36 17.52 14.26 -6.94
CA LYS A 36 17.44 14.92 -5.62
C LYS A 36 16.64 14.07 -4.64
N THR A 37 17.30 13.57 -3.61
CA THR A 37 16.65 12.91 -2.49
C THR A 37 15.80 13.94 -1.74
N ARG A 38 14.52 13.64 -1.55
CA ARG A 38 13.61 14.55 -0.82
C ARG A 38 13.91 14.46 0.66
N GLN A 39 13.98 15.61 1.33
CA GLN A 39 14.16 15.67 2.78
C GLN A 39 12.92 15.08 3.50
N PRO A 40 13.13 14.28 4.57
CA PRO A 40 12.04 13.81 5.42
C PRO A 40 11.29 14.99 6.06
N ASP A 41 9.99 14.82 6.34
CA ASP A 41 9.10 15.85 6.91
C ASP A 41 8.90 17.13 6.05
N SER A 42 9.18 17.08 4.74
CA SER A 42 8.92 18.17 3.76
C SER A 42 7.41 18.44 3.54
N PRO A 43 6.96 19.64 3.11
CA PRO A 43 5.57 19.89 2.69
C PRO A 43 5.05 18.87 1.65
N TYR A 44 5.93 18.31 0.82
CA TYR A 44 5.56 17.25 -0.10
C TYR A 44 5.20 15.93 0.60
N ALA A 45 5.82 15.62 1.75
CA ALA A 45 5.49 14.44 2.55
C ALA A 45 4.04 14.50 3.06
N TYR A 46 3.57 15.69 3.45
CA TYR A 46 2.17 15.91 3.85
C TYR A 46 1.19 15.74 2.69
N LEU A 47 1.57 16.16 1.47
CA LEU A 47 0.75 15.92 0.28
C LEU A 47 0.66 14.42 -0.03
N VAL A 48 1.78 13.69 0.03
CA VAL A 48 1.82 12.23 -0.15
C VAL A 48 0.98 11.53 0.93
N CYS A 49 1.05 12.00 2.17
CA CYS A 49 0.21 11.51 3.26
C CYS A 49 -1.28 11.69 2.95
N CYS A 50 -1.70 12.88 2.56
CA CYS A 50 -3.10 13.14 2.20
C CYS A 50 -3.55 12.22 1.06
N CYS A 51 -2.76 12.08 0.00
CA CYS A 51 -3.06 11.15 -1.09
C CYS A 51 -3.18 9.69 -0.62
N GLY A 52 -2.28 9.23 0.25
CA GLY A 52 -2.29 7.88 0.80
C GLY A 52 -3.51 7.62 1.70
N VAL A 53 -3.86 8.57 2.57
CA VAL A 53 -5.06 8.51 3.40
C VAL A 53 -6.31 8.44 2.51
N VAL A 54 -6.39 9.26 1.46
CA VAL A 54 -7.50 9.21 0.49
C VAL A 54 -7.57 7.86 -0.25
N CYS A 55 -6.43 7.28 -0.62
CA CYS A 55 -6.41 5.93 -1.20
C CYS A 55 -7.00 4.90 -0.22
N ASN A 56 -6.57 4.91 1.04
CA ASN A 56 -7.09 4.00 2.06
C ASN A 56 -8.59 4.25 2.34
N LEU A 57 -9.03 5.50 2.38
CA LEU A 57 -10.44 5.89 2.53
C LEU A 57 -11.29 5.26 1.42
N ILE A 58 -10.85 5.37 0.16
CA ILE A 58 -11.58 4.85 -1.00
C ILE A 58 -11.64 3.32 -0.97
N VAL A 59 -10.48 2.67 -0.79
CA VAL A 59 -10.36 1.21 -0.86
C VAL A 59 -11.15 0.53 0.26
N PHE A 60 -10.98 0.95 1.51
CA PHE A 60 -11.72 0.34 2.62
C PHE A 60 -13.18 0.80 2.66
N GLY A 61 -13.47 2.03 2.24
CA GLY A 61 -14.85 2.49 2.09
C GLY A 61 -15.62 1.58 1.14
N CYS A 62 -15.04 1.22 0.00
CA CYS A 62 -15.64 0.27 -0.94
C CYS A 62 -15.80 -1.15 -0.35
N SER A 63 -14.88 -1.61 0.49
CA SER A 63 -15.00 -2.90 1.19
C SER A 63 -16.15 -2.89 2.21
N TYR A 64 -16.27 -1.83 3.01
CA TYR A 64 -17.30 -1.74 4.05
C TYR A 64 -18.69 -1.42 3.52
N SER A 65 -18.78 -0.69 2.40
CA SER A 65 -20.05 -0.44 1.72
C SER A 65 -20.73 -1.73 1.21
N TYR A 66 -20.03 -2.88 1.22
CA TYR A 66 -20.66 -4.18 0.98
C TYR A 66 -21.88 -4.43 1.87
N GLY A 67 -21.86 -3.94 3.12
CA GLY A 67 -23.00 -4.09 4.04
C GLY A 67 -24.31 -3.49 3.49
N LEU A 68 -24.23 -2.44 2.67
CA LEU A 68 -25.38 -1.82 2.01
C LEU A 68 -25.84 -2.60 0.77
N LEU A 69 -24.90 -3.26 0.09
CA LEU A 69 -25.15 -4.08 -1.10
C LEU A 69 -25.67 -5.48 -0.75
N PHE A 70 -25.39 -5.95 0.46
CA PHE A 70 -25.77 -7.27 0.96
C PHE A 70 -27.26 -7.63 0.76
N PRO A 71 -28.24 -6.82 1.17
CA PRO A 71 -29.66 -7.17 1.01
C PRO A 71 -30.07 -7.29 -0.46
N LEU A 72 -29.50 -6.48 -1.35
CA LEU A 72 -29.78 -6.52 -2.79
C LEU A 72 -29.22 -7.79 -3.43
N LEU A 73 -27.99 -8.15 -3.05
CA LEU A 73 -27.34 -9.39 -3.49
C LEU A 73 -28.07 -10.63 -2.95
N LEU A 74 -28.65 -10.54 -1.76
CA LEU A 74 -29.43 -11.62 -1.16
C LEU A 74 -30.72 -11.88 -1.96
N ASP A 75 -31.42 -10.83 -2.37
CA ASP A 75 -32.66 -10.93 -3.15
C ASP A 75 -32.40 -11.41 -4.60
N GLU A 76 -31.30 -10.98 -5.22
CA GLU A 76 -30.89 -11.42 -6.55
C GLU A 76 -30.52 -12.91 -6.58
N PHE A 77 -29.61 -13.35 -5.70
CA PHE A 77 -29.05 -14.70 -5.77
C PHE A 77 -29.87 -15.76 -5.04
N LYS A 78 -30.71 -15.38 -4.06
CA LYS A 78 -31.60 -16.27 -3.25
C LYS A 78 -30.92 -17.53 -2.68
N GLN A 79 -29.61 -17.51 -2.49
CA GLN A 79 -28.78 -18.66 -2.07
C GLN A 79 -28.58 -18.76 -0.55
N GLY A 80 -29.19 -17.86 0.23
CA GLY A 80 -29.16 -17.83 1.69
C GLY A 80 -28.20 -16.79 2.27
N LYS A 81 -28.58 -16.24 3.43
CA LYS A 81 -27.87 -15.12 4.10
C LYS A 81 -26.40 -15.41 4.38
N ALA A 82 -26.10 -16.62 4.85
CA ALA A 82 -24.74 -17.02 5.19
C ALA A 82 -23.83 -16.98 3.95
N LYS A 83 -24.24 -17.60 2.83
CA LYS A 83 -23.43 -17.64 1.61
C LYS A 83 -23.15 -16.23 1.07
N THR A 84 -24.17 -15.38 0.98
CA THR A 84 -23.95 -14.01 0.52
C THR A 84 -23.00 -13.24 1.46
N ALA A 85 -23.13 -13.41 2.78
CA ALA A 85 -22.30 -12.68 3.75
C ALA A 85 -20.81 -13.05 3.65
N TRP A 86 -20.51 -14.31 3.27
CA TRP A 86 -19.14 -14.77 3.06
C TRP A 86 -18.40 -13.97 1.98
N VAL A 87 -19.08 -13.38 1.00
CA VAL A 87 -18.43 -12.59 -0.06
C VAL A 87 -17.72 -11.37 0.53
N GLY A 88 -18.42 -10.57 1.34
CA GLY A 88 -17.85 -9.40 2.01
C GLY A 88 -16.80 -9.78 3.05
N SER A 89 -17.05 -10.84 3.82
CA SER A 89 -16.10 -11.35 4.81
C SER A 89 -14.80 -11.84 4.17
N LEU A 90 -14.87 -12.49 3.01
CA LEU A 90 -13.68 -12.90 2.26
C LEU A 90 -12.91 -11.70 1.72
N ALA A 91 -13.58 -10.65 1.26
CA ALA A 91 -12.93 -9.43 0.80
C ALA A 91 -12.11 -8.77 1.92
N TYR A 92 -12.71 -8.61 3.09
CA TYR A 92 -12.03 -8.01 4.23
C TYR A 92 -10.97 -8.93 4.84
N GLY A 93 -11.27 -10.22 4.98
CA GLY A 93 -10.35 -11.21 5.54
C GLY A 93 -9.11 -11.41 4.67
N SER A 94 -9.27 -11.49 3.36
CA SER A 94 -8.14 -11.62 2.43
C SER A 94 -7.23 -10.39 2.45
N THR A 95 -7.79 -9.19 2.65
CA THR A 95 -6.99 -7.96 2.81
C THR A 95 -5.96 -8.10 3.95
N GLY A 96 -6.35 -8.74 5.07
CA GLY A 96 -5.46 -9.02 6.19
C GLY A 96 -4.46 -10.16 5.92
N ILE A 97 -4.93 -11.26 5.30
CA ILE A 97 -4.11 -12.45 4.98
C ILE A 97 -2.93 -12.07 4.06
N PHE A 98 -3.16 -11.18 3.10
CA PHE A 98 -2.14 -10.78 2.15
C PHE A 98 -1.12 -9.77 2.70
N GLY A 99 -1.29 -9.27 3.92
CA GLY A 99 -0.37 -8.27 4.50
C GLY A 99 1.11 -8.68 4.50
N PRO A 100 1.47 -9.86 5.01
CA PRO A 100 2.84 -10.39 4.91
C PRO A 100 3.38 -10.48 3.49
N VAL A 101 2.52 -10.92 2.55
CA VAL A 101 2.89 -11.08 1.14
C VAL A 101 3.25 -9.72 0.55
N VAL A 102 2.45 -8.69 0.86
CA VAL A 102 2.71 -7.31 0.42
C VAL A 102 3.99 -6.76 1.06
N GLY A 103 4.27 -7.06 2.33
CA GLY A 103 5.52 -6.67 2.99
C GLY A 103 6.76 -7.16 2.22
N VAL A 104 6.80 -8.46 1.91
CA VAL A 104 7.89 -9.04 1.10
C VAL A 104 7.96 -8.44 -0.30
N LEU A 105 6.81 -8.12 -0.90
CA LEU A 105 6.74 -7.46 -2.21
C LEU A 105 7.35 -6.05 -2.14
N CYS A 106 7.06 -5.28 -1.09
CA CYS A 106 7.59 -3.93 -0.87
C CYS A 106 9.09 -3.90 -0.60
N ASP A 107 9.67 -4.98 -0.09
CA ASP A 107 11.11 -5.10 0.10
C ASP A 107 11.85 -5.32 -1.23
N ARG A 108 11.19 -5.93 -2.23
CA ARG A 108 11.79 -6.29 -3.53
C ARG A 108 11.46 -5.32 -4.64
N PHE A 109 10.24 -4.78 -4.66
CA PHE A 109 9.73 -3.93 -5.71
C PHE A 109 9.55 -2.50 -5.23
N ASN A 110 9.58 -1.56 -6.18
CA ASN A 110 9.31 -0.16 -5.87
C ASN A 110 7.87 -0.02 -5.31
N PRO A 111 7.68 0.56 -4.10
CA PRO A 111 6.37 0.69 -3.48
C PRO A 111 5.34 1.37 -4.41
N ARG A 112 5.78 2.38 -5.18
CA ARG A 112 4.94 3.05 -6.18
C ARG A 112 4.34 2.09 -7.20
N ILE A 113 5.14 1.17 -7.76
CA ILE A 113 4.67 0.23 -8.78
C ILE A 113 3.64 -0.72 -8.14
N ILE A 114 3.92 -1.20 -6.93
CA ILE A 114 3.03 -2.09 -6.19
C ILE A 114 1.67 -1.41 -5.95
N ALA A 115 1.64 -0.16 -5.49
CA ALA A 115 0.39 0.57 -5.29
C ALA A 115 -0.42 0.75 -6.59
N ILE A 116 0.23 1.12 -7.69
CA ILE A 116 -0.45 1.26 -9.00
C ILE A 116 -1.02 -0.08 -9.47
N THR A 117 -0.23 -1.16 -9.38
CA THR A 117 -0.70 -2.50 -9.75
C THR A 117 -1.82 -3.00 -8.85
N GLY A 118 -1.75 -2.74 -7.54
CA GLY A 118 -2.79 -3.10 -6.57
C GLY A 118 -4.12 -2.36 -6.83
N GLY A 119 -4.05 -1.06 -7.10
CA GLY A 119 -5.22 -0.27 -7.50
C GLY A 119 -5.84 -0.78 -8.81
N PHE A 120 -5.00 -1.08 -9.82
CA PHE A 120 -5.47 -1.60 -11.10
C PHE A 120 -6.13 -2.98 -10.97
N ILE A 121 -5.53 -3.88 -10.19
CA ILE A 121 -6.11 -5.19 -9.86
C ILE A 121 -7.46 -5.01 -9.14
N SER A 122 -7.55 -4.07 -8.20
CA SER A 122 -8.80 -3.77 -7.48
C SER A 122 -9.89 -3.27 -8.43
N THR A 123 -9.56 -2.39 -9.37
CA THR A 123 -10.49 -1.90 -10.39
C THR A 123 -10.98 -3.04 -11.28
N ILE A 124 -10.08 -3.89 -11.79
CA ILE A 124 -10.46 -5.06 -12.61
C ILE A 124 -11.37 -5.99 -11.81
N ALA A 125 -11.03 -6.25 -10.55
CA ALA A 125 -11.83 -7.11 -9.69
C ALA A 125 -13.27 -6.60 -9.52
N LEU A 126 -13.45 -5.28 -9.38
CA LEU A 126 -14.79 -4.67 -9.29
C LEU A 126 -15.54 -4.71 -10.64
N ILE A 127 -14.85 -4.52 -11.77
CA ILE A 127 -15.46 -4.65 -13.11
C ILE A 127 -15.94 -6.10 -13.33
N VAL A 128 -15.11 -7.09 -12.98
CA VAL A 128 -15.49 -8.51 -13.08
C VAL A 128 -16.66 -8.82 -12.14
N THR A 129 -16.68 -8.23 -10.94
CA THR A 129 -17.77 -8.39 -9.97
C THR A 129 -19.09 -7.80 -10.50
N SER A 130 -19.04 -6.68 -11.22
CA SER A 130 -20.23 -6.07 -11.85
C SER A 130 -20.91 -7.00 -12.85
N GLN A 131 -20.13 -7.85 -13.54
CA GLN A 131 -20.62 -8.80 -14.54
C GLN A 131 -20.83 -10.22 -13.99
N ALA A 132 -20.75 -10.42 -12.67
CA ALA A 132 -20.75 -11.76 -12.09
C ALA A 132 -22.12 -12.44 -12.18
N PRO A 133 -22.24 -13.59 -12.87
CA PRO A 133 -23.50 -14.33 -12.99
C PRO A 133 -23.78 -15.24 -11.79
N ASN A 134 -22.75 -15.57 -11.00
CA ASN A 134 -22.81 -16.54 -9.90
C ASN A 134 -22.04 -16.03 -8.68
N LEU A 135 -22.48 -16.43 -7.48
CA LEU A 135 -21.77 -16.13 -6.22
C LEU A 135 -20.33 -16.65 -6.18
N THR A 136 -20.06 -17.79 -6.83
CA THR A 136 -18.70 -18.34 -6.92
C THR A 136 -17.73 -17.38 -7.59
N LEU A 137 -18.17 -16.69 -8.65
CA LEU A 137 -17.33 -15.70 -9.31
C LEU A 137 -17.12 -14.48 -8.40
N MET A 138 -18.15 -14.05 -7.65
CA MET A 138 -18.00 -12.97 -6.67
C MET A 138 -17.03 -13.31 -5.53
N TYR A 139 -16.99 -14.56 -5.05
CA TYR A 139 -15.99 -14.96 -4.06
C TYR A 139 -14.56 -14.79 -4.59
N PHE A 140 -14.35 -15.13 -5.86
CA PHE A 140 -13.03 -15.01 -6.48
C PHE A 140 -12.69 -13.55 -6.80
N SER A 141 -13.60 -12.81 -7.43
CA SER A 141 -13.36 -11.43 -7.87
C SER A 141 -13.39 -10.45 -6.69
N TYR A 142 -14.51 -10.33 -5.99
CA TYR A 142 -14.67 -9.37 -4.91
C TYR A 142 -14.01 -9.84 -3.60
N GLY A 143 -14.02 -11.15 -3.34
CA GLY A 143 -13.35 -11.70 -2.18
C GLY A 143 -11.84 -11.65 -2.34
N ILE A 144 -11.28 -12.54 -3.17
CA ILE A 144 -9.83 -12.76 -3.22
C ILE A 144 -9.12 -11.67 -4.02
N LEU A 145 -9.56 -11.38 -5.25
CA LEU A 145 -8.82 -10.52 -6.17
C LEU A 145 -8.85 -9.05 -5.72
N TYR A 146 -10.02 -8.54 -5.34
CA TYR A 146 -10.16 -7.21 -4.78
C TYR A 146 -9.50 -7.09 -3.40
N GLY A 147 -9.61 -8.11 -2.54
CA GLY A 147 -8.90 -8.15 -1.26
C GLY A 147 -7.38 -8.13 -1.39
N PHE A 148 -6.82 -8.84 -2.38
CA PHE A 148 -5.40 -8.74 -2.71
C PHE A 148 -5.02 -7.34 -3.17
N GLY A 149 -5.73 -6.76 -4.14
CA GLY A 149 -5.44 -5.43 -4.65
C GLY A 149 -5.53 -4.35 -3.57
N SER A 150 -6.55 -4.41 -2.73
CA SER A 150 -6.76 -3.49 -1.60
C SER A 150 -5.68 -3.61 -0.53
N SER A 151 -5.22 -4.82 -0.23
CA SER A 151 -4.08 -5.04 0.68
C SER A 151 -2.82 -4.38 0.17
N CYS A 152 -2.51 -4.53 -1.13
CA CYS A 152 -1.34 -3.92 -1.76
C CYS A 152 -1.32 -2.40 -1.54
N VAL A 153 -2.45 -1.73 -1.81
CA VAL A 153 -2.56 -0.27 -1.63
C VAL A 153 -2.39 0.12 -0.16
N PHE A 154 -3.08 -0.57 0.76
CA PHE A 154 -3.06 -0.26 2.18
C PHE A 154 -1.65 -0.34 2.79
N PHE A 155 -1.00 -1.49 2.63
CA PHE A 155 0.32 -1.71 3.24
C PHE A 155 1.41 -0.86 2.58
N VAL A 156 1.34 -0.63 1.26
CA VAL A 156 2.26 0.29 0.59
C VAL A 156 2.14 1.70 1.15
N VAL A 157 0.92 2.21 1.36
CA VAL A 157 0.71 3.54 1.96
C VAL A 157 1.33 3.60 3.35
N LEU A 158 1.13 2.57 4.19
CA LEU A 158 1.74 2.53 5.53
C LEU A 158 3.28 2.56 5.47
N ILE A 159 3.88 1.77 4.59
CA ILE A 159 5.35 1.70 4.43
C ILE A 159 5.91 3.04 3.93
N ILE A 160 5.25 3.66 2.94
CA ILE A 160 5.64 4.96 2.42
C ILE A 160 5.61 6.00 3.52
N LEU A 161 4.53 6.07 4.31
CA LEU A 161 4.38 7.04 5.38
C LEU A 161 5.44 6.90 6.46
N GLN A 162 5.82 5.67 6.80
CA GLN A 162 6.90 5.39 7.75
C GLN A 162 8.27 5.87 7.23
N ARG A 163 8.50 5.86 5.91
CA ARG A 163 9.74 6.36 5.29
C ARG A 163 9.77 7.88 5.15
N TYR A 164 8.63 8.50 4.85
CA TYR A 164 8.53 9.94 4.58
C TYR A 164 8.60 10.84 5.83
N PHE A 165 8.15 10.33 6.96
CA PHE A 165 8.13 11.06 8.22
C PHE A 165 9.17 10.48 9.17
N ILE A 166 9.82 11.30 10.00
CA ILE A 166 10.69 10.82 11.09
C ILE A 166 10.13 11.28 12.43
N LYS A 167 9.84 12.57 12.56
CA LYS A 167 9.33 13.17 13.80
C LYS A 167 7.88 12.80 14.09
N ASN A 168 7.04 12.75 13.04
CA ASN A 168 5.58 12.59 13.17
C ASN A 168 5.06 11.22 12.70
N ARG A 169 5.91 10.18 12.70
CA ARG A 169 5.59 8.83 12.19
C ARG A 169 4.31 8.25 12.78
N SER A 170 4.16 8.29 14.10
CA SER A 170 3.02 7.68 14.79
C SER A 170 1.70 8.38 14.48
N MET A 171 1.70 9.71 14.39
CA MET A 171 0.51 10.50 14.09
C MET A 171 0.02 10.25 12.66
N VAL A 172 0.94 10.27 11.70
CA VAL A 172 0.64 10.05 10.28
C VAL A 172 0.18 8.60 10.03
N THR A 173 0.84 7.63 10.66
CA THR A 173 0.43 6.22 10.60
C THR A 173 -0.96 6.04 11.22
N GLY A 174 -1.24 6.68 12.37
CA GLY A 174 -2.57 6.67 12.98
C GLY A 174 -3.64 7.25 12.07
N LEU A 175 -3.36 8.35 11.36
CA LEU A 175 -4.28 8.93 10.39
C LEU A 175 -4.56 7.98 9.23
N ALA A 176 -3.53 7.33 8.68
CA ALA A 176 -3.69 6.35 7.62
C ALA A 176 -4.47 5.10 8.03
N VAL A 177 -4.32 4.66 9.28
CA VAL A 177 -5.06 3.54 9.88
C VAL A 177 -6.49 3.94 10.28
N THR A 178 -6.77 5.23 10.48
CA THR A 178 -8.14 5.73 10.70
C THR A 178 -8.96 5.71 9.40
N GLY A 179 -8.28 5.67 8.26
CA GLY A 179 -8.87 5.66 6.91
C GLY A 179 -10.06 4.70 6.73
N PRO A 180 -10.05 3.44 7.16
CA PRO A 180 -11.18 2.54 6.98
C PRO A 180 -12.48 3.07 7.61
N GLY A 181 -12.42 3.66 8.81
CA GLY A 181 -13.60 4.23 9.48
C GLY A 181 -14.13 5.48 8.77
N GLY A 182 -13.22 6.40 8.41
CA GLY A 182 -13.59 7.59 7.63
C GLY A 182 -14.13 7.24 6.23
N GLY A 183 -13.62 6.16 5.63
CA GLY A 183 -13.95 5.71 4.30
C GLY A 183 -15.38 5.20 4.24
N LEU A 184 -15.82 4.49 5.29
CA LEU A 184 -17.22 4.08 5.43
C LEU A 184 -18.15 5.29 5.52
N LEU A 185 -17.82 6.30 6.33
CA LEU A 185 -18.64 7.50 6.47
C LEU A 185 -18.74 8.31 5.16
N MET A 186 -17.64 8.38 4.41
CA MET A 186 -17.60 9.11 3.15
C MET A 186 -18.29 8.33 2.00
N MET A 187 -18.08 7.02 1.93
CA MET A 187 -18.63 6.18 0.85
C MET A 187 -20.07 5.75 1.09
N SER A 188 -20.54 5.62 2.33
CA SER A 188 -21.93 5.23 2.62
C SER A 188 -22.98 6.09 1.90
N PRO A 189 -22.98 7.44 2.00
CA PRO A 189 -23.96 8.27 1.29
C PRO A 189 -23.79 8.20 -0.23
N VAL A 190 -22.56 8.07 -0.72
CA VAL A 190 -22.28 7.93 -2.16
C VAL A 190 -22.91 6.64 -2.69
N ILE A 191 -22.66 5.52 -2.03
CA ILE A 191 -23.20 4.22 -2.43
C ILE A 191 -24.73 4.17 -2.28
N GLN A 192 -25.30 4.74 -1.21
CA GLN A 192 -26.75 4.84 -1.07
C GLN A 192 -27.39 5.66 -2.20
N ALA A 193 -26.81 6.82 -2.55
CA ALA A 193 -27.30 7.63 -3.66
C ALA A 193 -27.19 6.89 -5.00
N LEU A 194 -26.14 6.10 -5.21
CA LEU A 194 -25.98 5.24 -6.38
C LEU A 194 -27.03 4.12 -6.41
N LEU A 195 -27.31 3.49 -5.27
CA LEU A 195 -28.28 2.41 -5.16
C LEU A 195 -29.73 2.87 -5.40
N ASN A 196 -30.06 4.11 -5.04
CA ASN A 196 -31.40 4.67 -5.28
C ASN A 196 -31.68 4.91 -6.78
N ASN A 197 -30.64 5.16 -7.58
CA ASN A 197 -30.77 5.53 -8.99
C ASN A 197 -30.33 4.41 -9.96
N THR A 198 -29.62 3.39 -9.47
CA THR A 198 -28.95 2.40 -10.33
C THR A 198 -29.01 1.00 -9.73
N SER A 199 -29.00 -0.01 -10.59
CA SER A 199 -28.90 -1.42 -10.17
C SER A 199 -27.54 -1.72 -9.52
N TRP A 200 -27.50 -2.77 -8.69
CA TRP A 200 -26.29 -3.23 -7.99
C TRP A 200 -25.07 -3.43 -8.91
N ARG A 201 -25.28 -3.89 -10.15
CA ARG A 201 -24.22 -4.06 -11.16
C ARG A 201 -23.54 -2.74 -11.51
N MET A 202 -24.32 -1.70 -11.76
CA MET A 202 -23.79 -0.38 -12.09
C MET A 202 -23.13 0.26 -10.87
N THR A 203 -23.61 -0.02 -9.65
CA THR A 203 -22.95 0.44 -8.43
C THR A 203 -21.54 -0.13 -8.31
N PHE A 204 -21.33 -1.43 -8.55
CA PHE A 204 -19.97 -2.00 -8.58
C PHE A 204 -19.10 -1.41 -9.69
N LEU A 205 -19.68 -1.09 -10.85
CA LEU A 205 -18.94 -0.45 -11.95
C LEU A 205 -18.51 0.98 -11.58
N SER A 206 -19.39 1.74 -10.95
CA SER A 206 -19.08 3.08 -10.43
C SER A 206 -18.03 3.03 -9.32
N MET A 207 -18.11 2.05 -8.42
CA MET A 207 -17.07 1.79 -7.43
C MET A 207 -15.72 1.50 -8.09
N ALA A 208 -15.70 0.74 -9.19
CA ALA A 208 -14.48 0.49 -9.95
C ALA A 208 -13.84 1.79 -10.47
N GLY A 209 -14.67 2.71 -10.97
CA GLY A 209 -14.24 4.05 -11.40
C GLY A 209 -13.66 4.89 -10.26
N ILE A 210 -14.28 4.86 -9.08
CA ILE A 210 -13.76 5.56 -7.88
C ILE A 210 -12.43 4.94 -7.44
N VAL A 211 -12.34 3.61 -7.38
CA VAL A 211 -11.09 2.91 -7.03
C VAL A 211 -9.99 3.17 -8.06
N PHE A 212 -10.33 3.35 -9.33
CA PHE A 212 -9.34 3.72 -10.35
C PHE A 212 -8.65 5.06 -10.08
N LEU A 213 -9.32 6.00 -9.39
CA LEU A 213 -8.69 7.26 -8.95
C LEU A 213 -7.51 7.00 -8.00
N THR A 214 -7.53 5.90 -7.24
CA THR A 214 -6.41 5.53 -6.36
C THR A 214 -5.14 5.20 -7.15
N CYS A 215 -5.26 4.71 -8.38
CA CYS A 215 -4.11 4.50 -9.27
C CYS A 215 -3.44 5.84 -9.63
N ILE A 216 -4.25 6.86 -9.91
CA ILE A 216 -3.78 8.21 -10.24
C ILE A 216 -3.11 8.84 -9.02
N LEU A 217 -3.73 8.72 -7.85
CA LEU A 217 -3.16 9.21 -6.60
C LEU A 217 -1.86 8.48 -6.24
N SER A 218 -1.77 7.18 -6.54
CA SER A 218 -0.57 6.37 -6.31
C SER A 218 0.60 6.78 -7.21
N CYS A 219 0.35 7.45 -8.33
CA CYS A 219 1.41 8.04 -9.16
C CYS A 219 2.15 9.19 -8.46
N SER A 220 1.53 9.85 -7.46
CA SER A 220 2.18 10.90 -6.66
C SER A 220 3.18 10.35 -5.66
N PHE A 221 3.20 9.04 -5.41
CA PHE A 221 4.16 8.42 -4.50
C PHE A 221 5.56 8.42 -5.14
N ASP A 222 6.50 9.11 -4.52
CA ASP A 222 7.89 9.13 -5.00
C ASP A 222 8.68 8.04 -4.25
N PRO A 223 9.24 7.03 -4.93
CA PRO A 223 10.03 6.00 -4.25
C PRO A 223 11.38 6.51 -3.72
N ASN A 224 11.79 7.73 -4.09
CA ASN A 224 13.10 8.29 -3.75
C ASN A 224 13.03 9.27 -2.57
N VAL A 225 12.86 8.73 -1.36
CA VAL A 225 13.06 9.49 -0.11
C VAL A 225 14.38 9.07 0.50
N ALA A 226 15.21 10.04 0.91
CA ALA A 226 16.37 9.74 1.73
C ALA A 226 15.86 9.14 3.05
N THR A 227 16.12 7.86 3.23
CA THR A 227 15.91 7.21 4.52
C THR A 227 17.27 7.34 5.22
N ASP A 228 17.31 7.79 6.47
CA ASP A 228 18.54 7.81 7.29
C ASP A 228 18.95 6.38 7.69
N ASP A 229 18.93 5.44 6.74
CA ASP A 229 19.67 4.21 6.87
C ASP A 229 21.14 4.57 6.62
N PRO A 230 22.09 4.18 7.50
CA PRO A 230 23.49 4.53 7.32
C PRO A 230 23.94 4.09 5.93
N GLU A 231 24.46 5.03 5.14
CA GLU A 231 25.12 4.73 3.87
C GLU A 231 26.20 3.67 4.12
N PRO A 232 26.16 2.50 3.44
CA PRO A 232 27.28 1.60 3.49
C PRO A 232 28.43 2.26 2.73
N THR A 233 29.52 2.49 3.44
CA THR A 233 30.72 3.16 2.94
C THR A 233 31.37 2.34 1.82
N ASP A 234 31.37 2.94 0.63
CA ASP A 234 32.36 2.86 -0.46
C ASP A 234 32.77 1.48 -1.05
N ASN A 235 32.37 1.29 -2.31
CA ASN A 235 32.99 0.48 -3.38
C ASN A 235 33.11 -1.06 -3.28
N GLN A 236 33.05 -1.70 -2.11
CA GLN A 236 33.00 -3.18 -2.05
C GLN A 236 31.57 -3.74 -2.13
N ASP A 237 30.56 -2.95 -1.75
CA ASP A 237 29.17 -3.38 -1.71
C ASP A 237 28.46 -3.37 -3.07
N THR A 238 28.97 -2.68 -4.09
CA THR A 238 28.29 -2.60 -5.39
C THR A 238 28.28 -3.96 -6.13
N GLN A 239 29.32 -4.77 -5.97
CA GLN A 239 29.34 -6.15 -6.47
C GLN A 239 28.55 -7.10 -5.56
N ALA A 240 28.69 -7.00 -4.23
CA ALA A 240 27.92 -7.82 -3.29
C ALA A 240 26.40 -7.60 -3.39
N THR A 241 25.96 -6.35 -3.63
CA THR A 241 24.55 -5.98 -3.82
C THR A 241 23.99 -6.53 -5.14
N ARG A 242 24.80 -6.59 -6.20
CA ARG A 242 24.40 -7.19 -7.50
C ARG A 242 24.25 -8.71 -7.40
N THR A 243 25.17 -9.38 -6.71
CA THR A 243 25.12 -10.84 -6.46
C THR A 243 23.97 -11.20 -5.49
N ARG A 244 23.70 -10.34 -4.49
CA ARG A 244 22.55 -10.47 -3.56
C ARG A 244 21.20 -10.26 -4.26
N ARG A 245 21.09 -9.29 -5.18
CA ARG A 245 19.87 -9.09 -6.00
C ARG A 245 19.57 -10.28 -6.91
N LEU A 246 20.58 -10.93 -7.47
CA LEU A 246 20.41 -12.13 -8.30
C LEU A 246 20.00 -13.37 -7.47
N ASN A 247 20.56 -13.55 -6.27
CA ASN A 247 20.13 -14.63 -5.35
C ASN A 247 18.72 -14.41 -4.75
N ILE A 248 18.29 -13.16 -4.55
CA ILE A 248 16.94 -12.84 -4.05
C ILE A 248 15.86 -13.11 -5.11
N CYS A 249 16.14 -12.93 -6.40
CA CYS A 249 15.20 -13.32 -7.47
C CYS A 249 14.87 -14.83 -7.47
N ALA A 250 15.78 -15.67 -6.93
CA ALA A 250 15.63 -17.13 -6.93
C ALA A 250 14.92 -17.71 -5.70
N SER A 251 14.89 -17.02 -4.55
CA SER A 251 14.06 -17.43 -3.41
C SER A 251 12.97 -16.39 -3.16
N LEU A 252 11.73 -16.68 -3.53
CA LEU A 252 10.62 -16.31 -2.65
C LEU A 252 10.85 -17.16 -1.40
N ASP A 253 11.61 -16.65 -0.42
CA ASP A 253 11.80 -17.37 0.83
C ASP A 253 10.48 -17.35 1.60
N PHE A 254 9.60 -18.28 1.21
CA PHE A 254 8.48 -18.82 2.00
C PHE A 254 8.95 -19.41 3.34
N SER A 255 10.25 -19.31 3.66
CA SER A 255 10.85 -19.58 4.96
C SER A 255 10.08 -18.91 6.11
N TYR A 256 9.53 -17.71 5.91
CA TYR A 256 8.64 -17.06 6.88
C TYR A 256 7.29 -17.77 7.06
N LEU A 257 6.69 -18.30 5.98
CA LEU A 257 5.45 -19.08 6.03
C LEU A 257 5.68 -20.51 6.56
N ARG A 258 6.94 -20.94 6.69
CA ARG A 258 7.34 -22.21 7.30
C ARG A 258 7.46 -22.12 8.83
N ASN A 259 7.53 -20.91 9.39
CA ASN A 259 7.55 -20.68 10.83
C ASN A 259 6.15 -20.85 11.42
N LYS A 260 6.01 -21.83 12.30
CA LYS A 260 4.72 -22.20 12.92
C LYS A 260 4.10 -21.03 13.69
N GLU A 261 4.92 -20.24 14.38
CA GLU A 261 4.47 -19.05 15.13
C GLU A 261 3.95 -17.95 14.20
N TYR A 262 4.60 -17.77 13.04
CA TYR A 262 4.18 -16.80 12.04
C TYR A 262 2.88 -17.23 11.34
N LEU A 263 2.73 -18.53 11.08
CA LEU A 263 1.50 -19.11 10.53
C LEU A 263 0.34 -19.01 11.53
N VAL A 264 0.60 -19.28 12.82
CA VAL A 264 -0.38 -19.10 13.90
C VAL A 264 -0.78 -17.63 14.03
N TYR A 265 0.16 -16.69 13.92
CA TYR A 265 -0.14 -15.25 13.91
C TYR A 265 -1.00 -14.87 12.70
N LEU A 266 -0.66 -15.34 11.49
CA LEU A 266 -1.44 -15.12 10.27
C LEU A 266 -2.87 -15.64 10.40
N LEU A 267 -3.03 -16.87 10.91
CA LEU A 267 -4.33 -17.48 11.14
C LEU A 267 -5.11 -16.72 12.23
N ALA A 268 -4.45 -16.33 13.32
CA ALA A 268 -5.07 -15.55 14.40
C ALA A 268 -5.52 -14.17 13.91
N SER A 269 -4.69 -13.45 13.17
CA SER A 269 -5.06 -12.17 12.55
C SER A 269 -6.22 -12.37 11.57
N SER A 270 -6.20 -13.42 10.75
CA SER A 270 -7.31 -13.71 9.83
C SER A 270 -8.63 -13.99 10.56
N VAL A 271 -8.59 -14.69 11.70
CA VAL A 271 -9.75 -14.94 12.56
C VAL A 271 -10.25 -13.64 13.19
N VAL A 272 -9.36 -12.76 13.63
CA VAL A 272 -9.74 -11.44 14.18
C VAL A 272 -10.37 -10.56 13.10
N PHE A 273 -9.77 -10.47 11.91
CA PHE A 273 -10.29 -9.67 10.81
C PHE A 273 -11.63 -10.21 10.27
N SER A 274 -11.76 -11.53 10.11
CA SER A 274 -13.03 -12.15 9.72
C SER A 274 -14.11 -12.03 10.81
N GLY A 275 -13.76 -12.16 12.09
CA GLY A 275 -14.67 -11.93 13.21
C GLY A 275 -15.22 -10.51 13.26
N ILE A 276 -14.37 -9.51 13.04
CA ILE A 276 -14.77 -8.10 12.95
C ILE A 276 -15.69 -7.87 11.73
N ALA A 277 -15.38 -8.45 10.56
CA ALA A 277 -16.24 -8.33 9.38
C ALA A 277 -17.63 -8.96 9.59
N VAL A 278 -17.69 -10.14 10.21
CA VAL A 278 -18.96 -10.82 10.55
C VAL A 278 -19.78 -9.97 11.53
N LEU A 279 -19.13 -9.37 12.53
CA LEU A 279 -19.78 -8.42 13.45
C LEU A 279 -20.32 -7.20 12.71
N ILE A 280 -19.56 -6.57 11.83
CA ILE A 280 -19.99 -5.38 11.08
C ILE A 280 -21.18 -5.71 10.16
N VAL A 281 -21.13 -6.82 9.44
CA VAL A 281 -22.22 -7.24 8.54
C VAL A 281 -23.48 -7.58 9.35
N HIS A 282 -23.36 -8.26 10.49
CA HIS A 282 -24.51 -8.56 11.35
C HIS A 282 -25.06 -7.33 12.06
N LEU A 283 -24.21 -6.40 12.49
CA LEU A 283 -24.62 -5.13 13.08
C LEU A 283 -25.35 -4.27 12.04
N ALA A 284 -24.82 -4.12 10.83
CA ALA A 284 -25.49 -3.41 9.73
C ALA A 284 -26.83 -4.08 9.35
N SER A 285 -26.90 -5.41 9.39
CA SER A 285 -28.16 -6.14 9.21
C SER A 285 -29.15 -5.91 10.35
N SER A 286 -28.68 -5.69 11.58
CA SER A 286 -29.54 -5.42 12.74
C SER A 286 -30.07 -3.99 12.74
N GLU A 287 -29.26 -3.01 12.31
CA GLU A 287 -29.68 -1.61 12.20
C GLU A 287 -30.62 -1.40 11.03
N SER A 288 -30.36 -1.97 9.86
CA SER A 288 -31.31 -1.93 8.72
C SER A 288 -32.66 -2.59 9.06
N PHE A 289 -32.66 -3.60 9.93
CA PHE A 289 -33.89 -4.21 10.44
C PHE A 289 -34.62 -3.34 11.46
N LEU A 290 -33.90 -2.53 12.25
CA LEU A 290 -34.47 -1.54 13.18
C LEU A 290 -34.99 -0.30 12.44
N PHE A 291 -34.29 0.19 11.42
CA PHE A 291 -34.69 1.35 10.61
C PHE A 291 -35.70 1.01 9.49
N SER A 292 -35.90 -0.26 9.14
CA SER A 292 -37.04 -0.68 8.31
C SER A 292 -38.37 -0.69 9.08
N LYS A 293 -38.36 -0.49 10.40
CA LYS A 293 -39.56 -0.32 11.22
C LYS A 293 -39.68 1.12 11.75
N PRO A 294 -40.12 2.08 10.93
CA PRO A 294 -41.02 3.09 11.48
C PRO A 294 -42.23 3.34 10.56
N GLN A 295 -43.41 3.57 11.18
CA GLN A 295 -44.73 3.93 10.61
C GLN A 295 -45.78 2.79 10.48
N ALA A 296 -45.98 1.96 11.52
CA ALA A 296 -47.22 1.18 11.66
C ALA A 296 -47.95 1.38 13.01
N TYR A 297 -47.51 2.32 13.86
CA TYR A 297 -48.07 2.47 15.20
C TYR A 297 -48.14 3.92 15.72
N ILE A 298 -48.55 4.87 14.86
CA ILE A 298 -49.08 6.17 15.31
C ILE A 298 -50.29 6.55 14.44
N ILE A 299 -51.34 5.72 14.45
CA ILE A 299 -52.72 6.17 14.28
C ILE A 299 -53.59 5.26 15.16
N LYS A 300 -53.90 5.72 16.37
CA LYS A 300 -55.20 5.53 17.03
C LYS A 300 -55.30 6.49 18.21
#